data_AF-A0A452RUB9-F1
#
_entry.id   AF-A0A452RUB9-F1
#
_cell.length_a   1.000
_cell.length_b   1.000
_cell.length_c   1.000
_cell.angle_alpha   90.00
_cell.angle_beta   90.00
_cell.angle_gamma   90.00
#
_symmetry.space_group_name_H-M   'P 1'
#
loop_
_entity.id
_entity.type
_entity.pdbx_description
1 polymer ?
#
loop_
_entity_poly.entity_id
_entity_poly.type
_entity_poly.pdbx_seq_one_letter_code
_entity_poly.pdbx_strand_id
1 'polypeptide(L)'
;MNREVDAVELDFLLRFPGQTGVTSPVGFLSDQAWGGIKALTSMEGFCNLDRDIEGSAKSWKKFVESECPEKEKFPQEWKNKTALQRLCVMRAVRPDRMTYAMRDFVEEKLGSQYVAGRAPDFATSFEESGPATPMFFILSPGVDPLKDVENQGEKTSSRSPGCPHYVNFHS
;
A
#
# COMPACT_ATOMS: atom_id res chain seq x y z
N MET A 1 8.91 -18.98 -4.48
CA MET A 1 8.16 -17.85 -3.90
C MET A 1 8.98 -17.34 -2.73
N ASN A 2 9.54 -16.13 -2.82
CA ASN A 2 10.49 -15.61 -1.82
C ASN A 2 9.83 -15.51 -0.44
N ARG A 3 10.53 -16.00 0.60
CA ARG A 3 10.07 -16.05 2.00
C ARG A 3 10.14 -14.69 2.71
N GLU A 4 9.76 -13.59 2.04
CA GLU A 4 9.85 -12.25 2.61
C GLU A 4 8.59 -11.81 3.36
N VAL A 5 7.46 -12.49 3.13
CA VAL A 5 6.16 -12.20 3.74
C VAL A 5 5.69 -13.43 4.48
N ASP A 6 5.62 -13.36 5.80
CA ASP A 6 5.08 -14.44 6.61
C ASP A 6 3.57 -14.59 6.37
N ALA A 7 3.11 -15.83 6.19
CA ALA A 7 1.72 -16.11 5.82
C ALA A 7 0.74 -15.84 6.97
N VAL A 8 1.17 -16.03 8.21
CA VAL A 8 0.34 -15.80 9.40
C VAL A 8 0.21 -14.30 9.66
N GLU A 9 1.31 -13.55 9.54
CA GLU A 9 1.30 -12.08 9.60
C GLU A 9 0.44 -11.46 8.50
N LEU A 10 0.55 -11.97 7.26
CA LEU A 10 -0.29 -11.52 6.16
C LEU A 10 -1.78 -11.82 6.38
N ASP A 11 -2.11 -13.02 6.87
CA ASP A 11 -3.50 -13.39 7.16
C ASP A 11 -4.10 -12.46 8.25
N PHE A 12 -3.32 -12.15 9.28
CA PHE A 12 -3.72 -11.16 10.29
C PHE A 12 -4.01 -9.80 9.65
N LEU A 13 -3.11 -9.30 8.81
CA LEU A 13 -3.25 -7.98 8.17
C LEU A 13 -4.53 -7.89 7.33
N LEU A 14 -4.84 -8.96 6.59
CA LEU A 14 -5.99 -9.02 5.67
C LEU A 14 -7.32 -9.25 6.40
N ARG A 15 -7.37 -10.19 7.34
CA ARG A 15 -8.61 -10.61 8.00
C ARG A 15 -8.90 -9.86 9.29
N PHE A 16 -7.86 -9.38 9.95
CA PHE A 16 -7.92 -8.74 11.26
C PHE A 16 -8.76 -9.53 12.29
N PRO A 17 -8.31 -10.74 12.70
CA PRO A 17 -9.06 -11.62 13.58
C PRO A 17 -9.01 -11.16 15.06
N GLY A 18 -9.49 -9.95 15.34
CA GLY A 18 -9.50 -9.37 16.68
C GLY A 18 -10.38 -10.15 17.66
N GLN A 19 -9.92 -10.29 18.90
CA GLN A 19 -10.70 -10.91 19.98
C GLN A 19 -11.89 -10.03 20.36
N THR A 20 -13.05 -10.63 20.58
CA THR A 20 -14.28 -9.94 21.03
C THR A 20 -14.45 -10.04 22.54
N GLY A 21 -15.15 -9.09 23.15
CA GLY A 21 -15.47 -9.13 24.59
C GLY A 21 -14.29 -8.78 25.50
N VAL A 22 -13.24 -8.18 24.95
CA VAL A 22 -12.13 -7.61 25.72
C VAL A 22 -12.29 -6.10 25.82
N THR A 23 -11.95 -5.53 26.97
CA THR A 23 -11.98 -4.09 27.20
C THR A 23 -10.57 -3.53 27.14
N SER A 24 -10.40 -2.39 26.48
CA SER A 24 -9.13 -1.68 26.47
C SER A 24 -8.79 -1.16 27.87
N PRO A 25 -7.62 -1.50 28.44
CA PRO A 25 -7.15 -0.92 29.70
C PRO A 25 -6.63 0.51 29.53
N VAL A 26 -6.51 0.99 28.29
CA VAL A 26 -6.02 2.34 27.96
C VAL A 26 -7.08 3.17 27.24
N GLY A 27 -7.26 4.42 27.65
CA GLY A 27 -8.33 5.28 27.12
C GLY A 27 -8.14 5.82 25.70
N PHE A 28 -6.99 5.57 25.05
CA PHE A 28 -6.69 6.03 23.68
C PHE A 28 -6.85 4.93 22.63
N LEU A 29 -7.26 3.72 23.02
CA LEU A 29 -7.59 2.62 22.11
C LEU A 29 -9.01 2.16 22.38
N SER A 30 -9.73 1.80 21.32
CA SER A 30 -11.03 1.16 21.43
C SER A 30 -10.89 -0.31 21.82
N ASP A 31 -11.97 -0.89 22.35
CA ASP A 31 -12.05 -2.32 22.66
C ASP A 31 -11.77 -3.20 21.42
N GLN A 32 -12.19 -2.74 20.23
CA GLN A 32 -11.90 -3.43 18.96
C GLN A 32 -10.41 -3.40 18.61
N ALA A 33 -9.76 -2.25 18.75
CA ALA A 33 -8.31 -2.12 18.53
C ALA A 33 -7.54 -3.00 19.53
N TRP A 34 -7.99 -3.02 20.79
CA TRP A 34 -7.44 -3.88 21.83
C TRP A 34 -7.61 -5.37 21.52
N GLY A 35 -8.78 -5.77 21.00
CA GLY A 35 -9.01 -7.12 20.48
C GLY A 35 -7.99 -7.53 19.42
N GLY A 36 -7.63 -6.63 18.52
CA GLY A 36 -6.55 -6.83 17.56
C GLY A 36 -5.17 -7.01 18.21
N ILE A 37 -4.85 -6.20 19.22
CA ILE A 37 -3.61 -6.33 19.99
C ILE A 37 -3.55 -7.67 20.72
N LYS A 38 -4.64 -8.12 21.36
CA LYS A 38 -4.70 -9.42 22.02
C LYS A 38 -4.52 -10.57 21.03
N ALA A 39 -5.11 -10.47 19.84
CA ALA A 39 -4.86 -11.44 18.77
C ALA A 39 -3.38 -11.46 18.36
N LEU A 40 -2.75 -10.29 18.17
CA LEU A 40 -1.31 -10.19 17.87
C LEU A 40 -0.45 -10.83 18.94
N THR A 41 -0.72 -10.62 20.22
CA THR A 41 0.10 -11.19 21.31
C THR A 41 0.17 -12.72 21.32
N SER A 42 -0.75 -13.39 20.62
CA SER A 42 -0.75 -14.85 20.45
C SER A 42 0.15 -15.33 19.31
N MET A 43 0.68 -14.40 18.50
CA MET A 43 1.55 -14.67 17.36
C MET A 43 3.02 -14.56 17.75
N GLU A 44 3.87 -15.35 17.09
CA GLU A 44 5.32 -15.27 17.28
C GLU A 44 5.83 -13.87 16.92
N GLY A 45 6.73 -13.33 17.74
CA GLY A 45 7.29 -12.00 17.51
C GLY A 45 6.44 -10.84 18.05
N PHE A 46 5.27 -11.06 18.63
CA PHE A 46 4.43 -10.00 19.22
C PHE A 46 4.14 -10.22 20.72
N CYS A 47 4.88 -11.12 21.36
CA CYS A 47 4.75 -11.35 22.79
C CYS A 47 4.95 -10.05 23.58
N ASN A 48 4.13 -9.85 24.62
CA ASN A 48 4.13 -8.67 25.50
C ASN A 48 3.72 -7.32 24.87
N LEU A 49 3.22 -7.27 23.63
CA LEU A 49 2.73 -6.02 23.02
C LEU A 49 1.68 -5.30 23.88
N ASP A 50 0.71 -6.05 24.39
CA ASP A 50 -0.31 -5.55 25.31
C ASP A 50 0.31 -4.95 26.58
N ARG A 51 1.21 -5.69 27.23
CA ARG A 51 1.90 -5.27 28.46
C ARG A 51 2.74 -4.01 28.24
N ASP A 52 3.39 -3.88 27.08
CA ASP A 52 4.16 -2.69 26.72
C ASP A 52 3.27 -1.48 26.45
N ILE A 53 2.12 -1.67 25.80
CA ILE A 53 1.15 -0.59 25.58
C ILE A 53 0.61 -0.07 26.91
N GLU A 54 0.32 -0.97 27.86
CA GLU A 54 -0.11 -0.60 29.21
C GLU A 54 1.03 0.08 30.00
N GLY A 55 2.20 -0.58 30.06
CA GLY A 55 3.34 -0.11 30.85
C GLY A 55 3.99 1.17 30.34
N SER A 56 3.85 1.46 29.04
CA SER A 56 4.36 2.67 28.38
C SER A 56 3.26 3.47 27.69
N ALA A 57 2.07 3.51 28.31
CA ALA A 57 0.87 4.17 27.79
C ALA A 57 1.10 5.58 27.25
N LYS A 58 1.96 6.40 27.89
CA LYS A 58 2.24 7.77 27.44
C LYS A 58 2.92 7.82 26.06
N SER A 59 3.88 6.94 25.80
CA SER A 59 4.60 6.88 24.52
C SER A 59 3.71 6.30 23.42
N TRP A 60 2.94 5.25 23.76
CA TRP A 60 1.99 4.66 22.82
C TRP A 60 0.84 5.61 22.48
N LYS A 61 0.28 6.32 23.45
CA LYS A 61 -0.71 7.37 23.22
C LYS A 61 -0.19 8.42 22.23
N LYS A 62 1.03 8.92 22.45
CA LYS A 62 1.66 9.88 21.53
C LYS A 62 1.79 9.33 20.10
N PHE A 63 2.18 8.07 19.96
CA PHE A 63 2.30 7.42 18.65
C PHE A 63 0.94 7.26 17.97
N VAL A 64 -0.05 6.71 18.70
CA VAL A 64 -1.40 6.45 18.19
C VAL A 64 -2.12 7.75 17.82
N GLU A 65 -1.97 8.81 18.61
CA GLU A 65 -2.60 10.12 18.37
C GLU A 65 -1.81 11.00 17.37
N SER A 66 -0.66 10.55 16.85
CA SER A 66 0.08 11.29 15.83
C SER A 66 -0.76 11.47 14.56
N GLU A 67 -0.59 12.58 13.83
CA GLU A 67 -1.27 12.78 12.56
C GLU A 67 -0.81 11.76 11.50
N CYS A 68 0.50 11.48 11.48
CA CYS A 68 1.19 10.63 10.51
C CYS A 68 2.00 9.53 11.23
N PRO A 69 1.34 8.61 11.95
CA PRO A 69 2.00 7.55 12.74
C PRO A 69 2.91 6.64 11.89
N GLU A 70 2.60 6.47 10.60
CA GLU A 70 3.44 5.71 9.67
C GLU A 70 4.83 6.33 9.44
N LYS A 71 5.00 7.63 9.72
CA LYS A 71 6.29 8.34 9.67
C LYS A 71 7.00 8.41 11.02
N GLU A 72 6.32 8.00 12.10
CA GLU A 72 6.87 8.03 13.45
C GLU A 72 7.70 6.77 13.74
N LYS A 73 8.66 6.90 14.65
CA LYS A 73 9.36 5.72 15.17
C LYS A 73 8.44 5.02 16.17
N PHE A 74 8.26 3.72 15.97
CA PHE A 74 7.55 2.87 16.92
C PHE A 74 8.17 2.95 18.33
N PRO A 75 7.36 2.89 19.40
CA PRO A 75 7.87 2.88 20.77
C PRO A 75 8.80 1.68 21.05
N GLN A 76 9.78 1.88 21.94
CA GLN A 76 10.61 0.82 22.53
C GLN A 76 11.27 -0.11 21.49
N GLU A 77 11.09 -1.43 21.63
CA GLU A 77 11.65 -2.48 20.77
C GLU A 77 10.85 -2.71 19.49
N TRP A 78 9.63 -2.19 19.41
CA TRP A 78 8.72 -2.36 18.27
C TRP A 78 9.25 -1.70 16.98
N LYS A 79 10.17 -0.73 17.12
CA LYS A 79 10.92 -0.14 15.99
C LYS A 79 11.84 -1.12 15.26
N ASN A 80 12.24 -2.21 15.92
CA ASN A 80 13.16 -3.21 15.35
C ASN A 80 12.41 -4.34 14.63
N LYS A 81 11.07 -4.33 14.64
CA LYS A 81 10.25 -5.33 13.96
C LYS A 81 10.35 -5.18 12.44
N THR A 82 10.04 -6.27 11.72
CA THR A 82 10.00 -6.22 10.26
C THR A 82 8.95 -5.22 9.78
N ALA A 83 9.05 -4.78 8.53
CA ALA A 83 8.06 -3.86 7.95
C ALA A 83 6.62 -4.44 7.98
N LEU A 84 6.46 -5.75 7.74
CA LEU A 84 5.17 -6.43 7.81
C LEU A 84 4.63 -6.50 9.25
N GLN A 85 5.50 -6.78 10.22
CA GLN A 85 5.11 -6.77 11.63
C GLN A 85 4.68 -5.38 12.11
N ARG A 86 5.40 -4.33 11.69
CA ARG A 86 5.00 -2.93 11.95
C ARG A 86 3.63 -2.62 11.34
N LEU A 87 3.35 -3.11 10.12
CA LEU A 87 2.01 -3.01 9.51
C LEU A 87 0.93 -3.71 10.32
N CYS A 88 1.20 -4.89 10.87
CA CYS A 88 0.25 -5.61 11.72
C CYS A 88 -0.12 -4.80 12.96
N VAL A 89 0.86 -4.16 13.62
CA VAL A 89 0.57 -3.27 14.77
C VAL A 89 -0.19 -2.02 14.31
N MET A 90 0.22 -1.37 13.21
CA MET A 90 -0.51 -0.24 12.61
C MET A 90 -1.97 -0.57 12.32
N ARG A 91 -2.24 -1.77 11.80
CA ARG A 91 -3.58 -2.24 11.50
C ARG A 91 -4.48 -2.27 12.73
N ALA A 92 -3.92 -2.64 13.89
CA ALA A 92 -4.65 -2.66 15.15
C ALA A 92 -4.86 -1.26 15.74
N VAL A 93 -3.83 -0.39 15.72
CA VAL A 93 -3.88 0.88 16.44
C VAL A 93 -4.37 2.07 15.62
N ARG A 94 -4.14 2.07 14.29
CA ARG A 94 -4.47 3.17 13.36
C ARG A 94 -4.93 2.65 11.99
N PRO A 95 -6.09 1.96 11.93
CA PRO A 95 -6.60 1.40 10.68
C PRO A 95 -6.89 2.46 9.60
N ASP A 96 -7.17 3.71 9.99
CA ASP A 96 -7.40 4.86 9.10
C ASP A 96 -6.14 5.26 8.30
N ARG A 97 -4.94 4.97 8.82
CA ARG A 97 -3.66 5.31 8.17
C ARG A 97 -3.08 4.19 7.32
N MET A 98 -3.81 3.08 7.16
CA MET A 98 -3.29 1.90 6.48
C MET A 98 -2.90 2.15 5.02
N THR A 99 -3.59 3.03 4.29
CA THR A 99 -3.22 3.37 2.91
C THR A 99 -1.80 3.95 2.84
N TYR A 100 -1.46 4.85 3.76
CA TYR A 100 -0.13 5.46 3.83
C TYR A 100 0.92 4.47 4.33
N ALA A 101 0.59 3.69 5.37
CA ALA A 101 1.50 2.66 5.88
C ALA A 101 1.81 1.59 4.82
N MET A 102 0.81 1.15 4.05
CA MET A 102 0.99 0.20 2.94
C MET A 102 1.83 0.80 1.81
N ARG A 103 1.62 2.08 1.48
CA ARG A 103 2.48 2.79 0.51
C ARG A 103 3.94 2.75 0.98
N ASP A 104 4.21 3.12 2.23
CA ASP A 104 5.57 3.14 2.78
C ASP A 104 6.19 1.73 2.78
N PHE A 105 5.41 0.70 3.08
CA PHE A 105 5.86 -0.69 3.00
C PHE A 105 6.24 -1.11 1.57
N VAL A 106 5.39 -0.79 0.59
CA VAL A 106 5.66 -1.09 -0.83
C VAL A 106 6.89 -0.34 -1.32
N GLU A 107 7.04 0.93 -0.93
CA GLU A 107 8.22 1.73 -1.24
C GLU A 107 9.49 1.15 -0.61
N GLU A 108 9.45 0.73 0.65
CA GLU A 108 10.58 0.09 1.36
C GLU A 108 10.99 -1.23 0.70
N LYS A 109 10.03 -2.02 0.21
CA LYS A 109 10.27 -3.38 -0.30
C LYS A 109 10.56 -3.45 -1.80
N LEU A 110 9.86 -2.66 -2.60
CA LEU A 110 9.92 -2.72 -4.05
C LEU A 110 10.58 -1.48 -4.67
N GLY A 111 10.62 -0.38 -3.93
CA GLY A 111 11.18 0.90 -4.38
C GLY A 111 10.11 1.94 -4.74
N SER A 112 10.55 3.19 -4.79
CA SER A 112 9.67 4.36 -4.98
C SER A 112 8.90 4.37 -6.30
N GLN A 113 9.41 3.70 -7.34
CA GLN A 113 8.74 3.58 -8.64
C GLN A 113 7.41 2.82 -8.56
N TYR A 114 7.22 1.95 -7.55
CA TYR A 114 5.97 1.19 -7.35
C TYR A 114 4.90 1.97 -6.58
N VAL A 115 5.26 3.14 -6.04
CA VAL A 115 4.33 4.05 -5.35
C VAL A 115 4.26 5.43 -6.01
N ALA A 116 5.12 5.69 -6.99
CA ALA A 116 5.05 6.88 -7.82
C ALA A 116 3.80 6.77 -8.70
N GLY A 117 2.81 7.63 -8.47
CA GLY A 117 1.55 7.67 -9.23
C GLY A 117 1.69 8.20 -10.65
N ARG A 118 2.80 7.90 -11.34
CA ARG A 118 3.02 8.34 -12.72
C ARG A 118 2.74 7.18 -13.66
N ALA A 119 1.66 7.30 -14.43
CA ALA A 119 1.47 6.45 -15.60
C ALA A 119 2.66 6.64 -16.55
N PRO A 120 3.17 5.57 -17.18
CA PRO A 120 4.15 5.70 -18.25
C PRO A 120 3.58 6.63 -19.33
N ASP A 121 4.44 7.39 -19.98
CA ASP A 121 3.98 8.23 -21.07
C ASP A 121 3.46 7.35 -22.23
N PHE A 122 2.52 7.89 -22.99
CA PHE A 122 1.87 7.16 -24.07
C PHE A 122 2.88 6.73 -25.15
N ALA A 123 3.90 7.55 -25.45
CA ALA A 123 4.88 7.23 -26.48
C ALA A 123 5.73 6.01 -26.10
N THR A 124 6.24 5.95 -24.86
CA THR A 124 6.96 4.79 -24.32
C THR A 124 6.08 3.54 -24.34
N SER A 125 4.83 3.66 -23.88
CA SER A 125 3.89 2.53 -23.88
C SER A 125 3.56 2.04 -25.30
N PHE A 126 3.53 2.95 -26.28
CA PHE A 126 3.30 2.63 -27.69
C PHE A 126 4.51 1.93 -28.32
N GLU A 127 5.74 2.37 -28.02
CA GLU A 127 6.97 1.73 -28.49
C GLU A 127 7.14 0.29 -27.96
N GLU A 128 6.67 0.03 -26.73
CA GLU A 128 6.65 -1.31 -26.13
C GLU A 128 5.50 -2.19 -26.64
N SER A 129 4.49 -1.60 -27.30
CA SER A 129 3.34 -2.32 -27.85
C SER A 129 3.61 -2.87 -29.25
N GLY A 130 2.95 -3.98 -29.59
CA GLY A 130 2.98 -4.56 -30.93
C GLY A 130 1.61 -4.57 -31.59
N PRO A 131 1.52 -4.86 -32.90
CA PRO A 131 0.24 -4.92 -33.62
C PRO A 131 -0.77 -5.92 -33.06
N ALA A 132 -0.30 -6.93 -32.30
CA ALA A 132 -1.14 -7.93 -31.64
C ALA A 132 -1.54 -7.56 -30.20
N THR A 133 -1.06 -6.42 -29.68
CA THR A 133 -1.31 -5.95 -28.31
C THR A 133 -2.22 -4.71 -28.37
N PRO A 134 -3.55 -4.86 -28.22
CA PRO A 134 -4.46 -3.73 -28.28
C PRO A 134 -4.25 -2.79 -27.09
N MET A 135 -4.33 -1.48 -27.34
CA MET A 135 -4.22 -0.44 -26.32
C MET A 135 -5.58 0.16 -26.02
N PHE A 136 -5.96 0.20 -24.74
CA PHE A 136 -7.22 0.78 -24.28
C PHE A 136 -6.97 1.90 -23.28
N PHE A 137 -7.80 2.93 -23.31
CA PHE A 137 -7.73 4.08 -22.40
C PHE A 137 -8.84 4.00 -21.35
N ILE A 138 -8.49 4.15 -20.08
CA ILE A 138 -9.46 4.30 -19.00
C ILE A 138 -9.64 5.79 -18.75
N LEU A 139 -10.79 6.33 -19.15
CA LEU A 139 -11.05 7.76 -19.08
C LEU A 139 -11.81 8.14 -17.82
N SER A 140 -11.26 9.13 -17.10
CA SER A 140 -12.04 9.89 -16.14
C SER A 140 -12.82 11.00 -16.89
N PRO A 141 -13.99 11.43 -16.40
CA PRO A 141 -14.76 12.50 -17.02
C PRO A 141 -13.90 13.75 -17.29
N GLY A 142 -13.98 14.29 -18.52
CA GLY A 142 -13.25 15.49 -18.93
C GLY A 142 -11.81 15.27 -19.41
N VAL A 143 -11.33 14.01 -19.45
CA VAL A 143 -10.03 13.65 -20.04
C VAL A 143 -10.23 13.15 -21.47
N ASP A 144 -9.51 13.74 -22.42
CA ASP A 144 -9.53 13.36 -23.83
C ASP A 144 -8.13 12.88 -24.27
N PRO A 145 -7.93 11.58 -24.54
CA PRO A 145 -6.64 11.02 -24.93
C PRO A 145 -6.33 11.21 -26.43
N LEU A 146 -7.30 11.66 -27.23
CA LEU A 146 -7.20 11.65 -28.69
C LEU A 146 -6.01 12.48 -29.19
N LYS A 147 -5.72 13.61 -28.56
CA LYS A 147 -4.59 14.47 -28.95
C LYS A 147 -3.25 13.76 -28.82
N ASP A 148 -3.05 12.99 -27.75
CA ASP A 148 -1.79 12.27 -27.54
C ASP A 148 -1.64 11.13 -28.55
N VAL A 149 -2.75 10.48 -28.90
CA VAL A 149 -2.83 9.47 -29.96
C VAL A 149 -2.48 10.07 -31.32
N GLU A 150 -3.15 11.14 -31.71
CA GLU A 150 -2.96 11.81 -33.01
C GLU A 150 -1.51 12.26 -33.17
N ASN A 151 -0.98 12.95 -32.15
CA ASN A 151 0.41 13.41 -32.13
C ASN A 151 1.42 12.27 -32.29
N GLN A 152 1.16 11.11 -31.70
CA GLN A 152 2.04 9.95 -31.86
C GLN A 152 1.90 9.31 -33.24
N GLY A 153 0.67 9.22 -33.77
CA GLY A 153 0.41 8.74 -35.12
C GLY A 153 1.15 9.56 -36.18
N GLU A 154 1.16 10.89 -36.07
CA GLU A 154 1.92 11.78 -36.95
C GLU A 154 3.44 11.54 -36.87
N LYS A 155 3.98 11.41 -35.66
CA LYS A 155 5.40 11.12 -35.42
C LYS A 155 5.82 9.76 -35.98
N THR A 156 4.99 8.73 -35.86
CA THR A 156 5.31 7.37 -36.34
C THR A 156 5.14 7.24 -37.85
N SER A 157 4.13 7.92 -38.44
CA SER A 157 3.88 7.94 -39.89
C SER A 157 5.05 8.58 -40.66
N SER A 158 5.65 9.64 -40.11
CA SER A 158 6.82 10.29 -40.73
C SER A 158 8.12 9.47 -40.68
N ARG A 159 8.18 8.38 -39.88
CA ARG A 159 9.37 7.54 -39.70
C ARG A 159 9.40 6.28 -40.56
N SER A 160 8.28 5.85 -41.14
CA SER A 160 8.18 4.56 -41.85
C SER A 160 7.50 4.69 -43.22
N PRO A 161 8.23 4.93 -44.31
CA PRO A 161 7.67 4.80 -45.64
C PRO A 161 7.50 3.29 -45.95
N GLY A 162 6.41 2.67 -45.51
CA GLY A 162 6.06 1.31 -45.95
C GLY A 162 5.25 0.39 -45.02
N CYS A 163 4.99 0.74 -43.76
CA CYS A 163 4.20 -0.12 -42.86
C CYS A 163 2.92 0.58 -42.39
N PRO A 164 1.73 0.21 -42.89
CA PRO A 164 0.47 0.75 -42.37
C PRO A 164 0.16 0.12 -41.00
N HIS A 165 0.55 0.80 -39.93
CA HIS A 165 -0.01 0.54 -38.61
C HIS A 165 -1.44 1.12 -38.57
N TYR A 166 -2.42 0.28 -38.84
CA TYR A 166 -3.83 0.64 -38.65
C TYR A 166 -4.16 0.68 -37.16
N VAL A 167 -4.33 1.88 -36.61
CA VAL A 167 -4.97 2.06 -35.30
C VAL A 167 -6.47 2.17 -35.54
N ASN A 168 -7.20 1.06 -35.33
CA ASN A 168 -8.67 1.07 -35.40
C ASN A 168 -9.23 1.58 -34.07
N PHE A 169 -9.82 2.77 -34.08
CA PHE A 169 -10.67 3.26 -33.00
C PHE A 169 -12.12 2.83 -33.28
N HIS A 170 -12.71 2.05 -32.38
CA HIS A 170 -14.17 1.90 -32.34
C HIS A 170 -14.70 2.88 -31.29
N SER A 171 -15.65 3.72 -31.71
CA SER A 171 -16.46 4.60 -30.86
C SER A 171 -17.56 3.83 -30.15
#